data_AF-A0A150TNH2-F1
#
_entry.id   AF-A0A150TNH2-F1
#
_cell.length_a   1.000
_cell.length_b   1.000
_cell.length_c   1.000
_cell.angle_alpha   90.00
_cell.angle_beta   90.00
_cell.angle_gamma   90.00
#
_symmetry.space_group_name_H-M   'P 1'
#
loop_
_entity.id
_entity.type
_entity.pdbx_description
1 polymer ?
#
loop_
_entity_poly.entity_id
_entity_poly.type
_entity_poly.pdbx_seq_one_letter_code
_entity_poly.pdbx_strand_id
1 'polypeptide(L)'
;MALDALWSKTRAVRVYPGELGEHGPLARAPVVELRGPDVAELARLLAFAAPPERFRVPSLGQCALELRGRLFRVGLLGLDAEGVLRVSGWGSDVTLREPAAVFAWLAEKGGPSLAEAR
;
A
#
# COMPACT_ATOMS: atom_id res chain seq x y z
N MET A 1 -8.39 11.79 8.24
CA MET A 1 -7.85 13.15 8.05
C MET A 1 -6.52 13.17 7.31
N ALA A 2 -5.52 12.41 7.76
CA ALA A 2 -4.22 12.26 7.11
C ALA A 2 -4.24 11.65 5.69
N LEU A 3 -4.86 10.47 5.58
CA LEU A 3 -4.85 9.62 4.40
C LEU A 3 -5.87 10.06 3.33
N ASP A 4 -7.01 10.62 3.73
CA ASP A 4 -8.00 11.16 2.79
C ASP A 4 -7.39 12.26 1.91
N ALA A 5 -6.51 13.08 2.50
CA ALA A 5 -5.76 14.09 1.78
C ALA A 5 -4.76 13.48 0.79
N LEU A 6 -4.19 12.32 1.11
CA LEU A 6 -3.30 11.56 0.23
C LEU A 6 -4.07 11.08 -1.01
N TRP A 7 -5.19 10.37 -0.79
CA TRP A 7 -6.03 9.83 -1.86
C TRP A 7 -6.65 10.92 -2.74
N SER A 8 -7.02 12.07 -2.19
CA SER A 8 -7.54 13.21 -2.97
C SER A 8 -6.54 13.73 -4.02
N LYS A 9 -5.23 13.57 -3.76
CA LYS A 9 -4.12 13.99 -4.64
C LYS A 9 -3.62 12.86 -5.54
N THR A 10 -3.95 11.61 -5.22
CA THR A 10 -3.59 10.44 -6.02
C THR A 10 -4.37 10.41 -7.33
N ARG A 11 -3.67 10.08 -8.41
CA ARG A 11 -4.21 9.93 -9.78
C ARG A 11 -3.91 8.56 -10.36
N ALA A 12 -2.80 7.97 -9.91
CA ALA A 12 -2.45 6.60 -10.21
C ALA A 12 -1.79 5.95 -8.99
N VAL A 13 -1.87 4.63 -8.92
CA VAL A 13 -1.12 3.83 -7.94
C VAL A 13 -0.27 2.83 -8.69
N ARG A 14 1.02 2.80 -8.36
CA ARG A 14 1.91 1.74 -8.83
C ARG A 14 2.08 0.72 -7.73
N VAL A 15 1.76 -0.52 -8.04
CA VAL A 15 1.91 -1.68 -7.17
C VAL A 15 3.23 -2.36 -7.52
N TYR A 16 4.08 -2.54 -6.52
CA TYR A 16 5.34 -3.24 -6.62
C TYR A 16 5.23 -4.53 -5.79
N PRO A 17 5.07 -5.69 -6.43
CA PRO A 17 5.04 -6.99 -5.77
C PRO A 17 6.45 -7.37 -5.32
N GLY A 18 6.83 -6.97 -4.12
CA GLY A 18 8.17 -7.19 -3.58
C GLY A 18 8.49 -6.21 -2.46
N GLU A 19 9.54 -6.52 -1.72
CA GLU A 19 9.87 -5.79 -0.50
C GLU A 19 10.12 -4.28 -0.76
N LEU A 20 9.57 -3.46 0.13
CA LEU A 20 9.79 -2.03 0.17
C LEU A 20 11.08 -1.75 0.95
N GLY A 21 12.20 -1.49 0.27
CA GLY A 21 13.45 -1.05 0.89
C GLY A 21 13.36 0.35 1.53
N GLU A 22 14.38 0.71 2.32
CA GLU A 22 14.49 2.02 3.00
C GLU A 22 14.36 3.21 2.02
N HIS A 23 14.79 3.02 0.77
CA HIS A 23 14.78 4.03 -0.27
C HIS A 23 13.63 3.89 -1.28
N GLY A 24 12.76 2.89 -1.12
CA GLY A 24 11.68 2.60 -2.04
C GLY A 24 11.62 1.13 -2.47
N PRO A 25 10.74 0.80 -3.43
CA PRO A 25 10.56 -0.58 -3.89
C PRO A 25 11.86 -1.20 -4.39
N LEU A 26 12.15 -2.45 -4.02
CA LEU A 26 13.29 -3.19 -4.55
C LEU A 26 13.01 -3.56 -6.03
N ALA A 27 13.86 -3.08 -6.93
CA ALA A 27 13.59 -2.82 -8.35
C ALA A 27 13.41 -4.04 -9.29
N ARG A 28 12.97 -5.22 -8.82
CA ARG A 28 12.92 -6.44 -9.64
C ARG A 28 11.54 -6.99 -9.96
N ALA A 29 10.48 -6.32 -9.52
CA ALA A 29 9.12 -6.83 -9.63
C ALA A 29 8.28 -6.16 -10.75
N PRO A 30 7.38 -6.89 -11.43
CA PRO A 30 6.46 -6.31 -12.41
C PRO A 30 5.55 -5.25 -11.75
N VAL A 31 5.47 -4.05 -12.34
CA VAL A 31 4.68 -2.94 -11.79
C VAL A 31 3.29 -2.94 -12.40
N VAL A 32 2.26 -3.03 -11.55
CA VAL A 32 0.88 -2.78 -11.97
C VAL A 32 0.55 -1.32 -11.76
N GLU A 33 0.05 -0.64 -12.79
CA GLU A 33 -0.40 0.74 -12.68
C GLU A 33 -1.93 0.82 -12.69
N LEU A 34 -2.49 1.25 -11.57
CA LEU A 34 -3.92 1.44 -11.34
C LEU A 34 -4.29 2.90 -11.54
N ARG A 35 -5.43 3.17 -12.19
CA ARG A 35 -5.89 4.53 -12.53
C ARG A 35 -7.40 4.68 -12.37
N GLY A 36 -7.86 5.92 -12.23
CA GLY A 36 -9.29 6.24 -12.28
C GLY A 36 -10.09 5.44 -11.23
N PRO A 37 -11.11 4.64 -11.64
CA PRO A 37 -11.95 3.88 -10.71
C PRO A 37 -11.16 2.96 -9.77
N ASP A 38 -10.06 2.35 -10.24
CA ASP A 38 -9.27 1.43 -9.42
C ASP A 38 -8.60 2.14 -8.23
N VAL A 39 -8.24 3.42 -8.38
CA VAL A 39 -7.66 4.22 -7.29
C VAL A 39 -8.70 4.49 -6.21
N ALA A 40 -9.94 4.80 -6.62
CA ALA A 40 -11.03 5.05 -5.69
C ALA A 40 -11.42 3.78 -4.93
N GLU A 41 -11.42 2.64 -5.62
CA GLU A 41 -11.73 1.34 -5.00
C GLU A 41 -10.64 0.90 -4.03
N LEU A 42 -9.37 1.02 -4.42
CA LEU A 42 -8.26 0.73 -3.51
C LEU A 42 -8.30 1.63 -2.26
N ALA A 43 -8.65 2.90 -2.40
CA ALA A 43 -8.81 3.81 -1.26
C ALA A 43 -9.93 3.36 -0.29
N ARG A 44 -11.01 2.74 -0.80
CA ARG A 44 -12.09 2.20 0.04
C ARG A 44 -11.69 0.90 0.72
N LEU A 45 -11.02 0.00 0.00
CA LEU A 45 -10.57 -1.30 0.52
C LEU A 45 -9.51 -1.15 1.61
N LEU A 46 -8.68 -0.11 1.52
CA LEU A 46 -7.72 0.27 2.55
C LEU A 46 -8.42 0.97 3.73
N ALA A 47 -9.47 0.35 4.29
CA ALA A 47 -10.14 0.82 5.49
C ALA A 47 -9.27 0.53 6.72
N PHE A 48 -8.83 1.58 7.41
CA PHE A 48 -7.87 1.47 8.50
C PHE A 48 -8.53 1.23 9.87
N ALA A 49 -7.78 0.54 10.73
CA ALA A 49 -7.97 0.49 12.17
C ALA A 49 -6.76 1.15 12.85
N ALA A 50 -6.97 1.70 14.05
CA ALA A 50 -5.87 2.18 14.87
C ALA A 50 -4.91 1.02 15.17
N PRO A 51 -3.58 1.22 15.09
CA PRO A 51 -2.64 0.16 15.41
C PRO A 51 -2.80 -0.24 16.88
N PRO A 52 -2.65 -1.51 17.25
CA PRO A 52 -2.56 -1.89 18.64
C PRO A 52 -1.39 -1.16 19.31
N GLU A 53 -1.57 -0.67 20.55
CA GLU A 53 -0.63 0.19 21.30
C GLU A 53 0.80 -0.38 21.48
N ARG A 54 1.07 -1.61 21.02
CA ARG A 54 2.34 -2.32 21.22
C ARG A 54 2.94 -2.92 19.95
N PHE A 55 2.73 -2.31 18.78
CA PHE A 55 3.39 -2.81 17.58
C PHE A 55 4.85 -2.30 17.49
N ARG A 56 5.81 -3.23 17.43
CA ARG A 56 7.24 -2.95 17.27
C ARG A 56 7.61 -2.98 15.78
N VAL A 57 8.36 -2.00 15.33
CA VAL A 57 9.02 -1.96 14.00
C VAL A 57 10.32 -2.80 14.10
N PRO A 58 10.73 -3.68 13.15
CA PRO A 58 10.86 -3.37 11.72
C PRO A 58 10.63 -4.54 10.73
N SER A 59 9.69 -4.39 9.80
CA SER A 59 9.78 -5.07 8.52
C SER A 59 9.40 -4.13 7.40
N LEU A 60 10.31 -4.02 6.45
CA LEU A 60 10.08 -3.48 5.13
C LEU A 60 8.97 -4.32 4.48
N GLY A 61 7.86 -3.69 4.08
CA GLY A 61 6.63 -4.38 3.67
C GLY A 61 6.85 -5.21 2.40
N GLN A 62 6.15 -6.33 2.25
CA GLN A 62 6.30 -7.25 1.11
C GLN A 62 5.72 -6.74 -0.22
N CYS A 63 4.88 -5.70 -0.16
CA CYS A 63 4.39 -4.99 -1.33
C CYS A 63 4.49 -3.49 -1.10
N ALA A 64 4.85 -2.72 -2.12
CA ALA A 64 4.81 -1.27 -2.08
C ALA A 64 3.71 -0.70 -2.99
N LEU A 65 2.99 0.30 -2.50
CA LEU A 65 2.05 1.11 -3.27
C LEU A 65 2.62 2.53 -3.38
N GLU A 66 3.15 2.89 -4.56
CA GLU A 66 3.55 4.27 -4.84
C GLU A 66 2.32 5.05 -5.32
N LEU A 67 1.93 6.04 -4.55
CA LEU A 67 0.85 6.94 -4.89
C LEU A 67 1.40 8.09 -5.74
N ARG A 68 0.85 8.24 -6.94
CA ARG A 68 1.29 9.23 -7.92
C ARG A 68 0.26 10.34 -8.04
N GLY A 69 0.71 11.58 -7.83
CA GLY A 69 -0.01 12.77 -8.27
C GLY A 69 0.24 13.04 -9.75
N ARG A 70 -0.22 14.20 -10.24
CA ARG A 70 -0.04 14.59 -11.64
C ARG A 70 1.44 14.76 -12.05
N LEU A 71 2.27 15.28 -11.15
CA LEU A 71 3.66 15.66 -11.45
C LEU A 71 4.70 14.99 -10.54
N PHE A 72 4.31 14.51 -9.37
CA PHE A 72 5.24 13.99 -8.36
C PHE A 72 4.61 12.84 -7.57
N ARG A 73 5.47 12.06 -6.90
CA ARG A 73 5.07 11.06 -5.91
C ARG A 73 4.43 11.76 -4.72
N VAL A 74 3.21 11.36 -4.36
CA VAL A 74 2.47 11.94 -3.23
C VAL A 74 2.59 11.11 -1.95
N GLY A 75 2.92 9.82 -2.08
CA GLY A 75 3.10 8.93 -0.93
C GLY A 75 3.64 7.57 -1.34
N LEU A 76 4.09 6.82 -0.35
CA LEU A 76 4.50 5.43 -0.50
C LEU A 76 3.93 4.64 0.67
N LEU A 77 3.23 3.55 0.36
CA LEU A 77 2.64 2.66 1.36
C LEU A 77 3.34 1.30 1.27
N GLY A 78 3.83 0.77 2.37
CA GLY A 78 4.34 -0.61 2.45
C GLY A 78 3.28 -1.50 3.09
N LEU A 79 2.95 -2.62 2.47
CA LEU A 79 1.96 -3.59 2.94
C LEU A 79 2.64 -4.93 3.22
N ASP A 80 2.40 -5.52 4.39
CA ASP A 80 2.83 -6.88 4.74
C ASP A 80 1.67 -7.90 4.75
N ALA A 81 2.00 -9.19 4.92
CA ALA A 81 1.00 -10.27 5.00
C ALA A 81 0.04 -10.16 6.18
N GLU A 82 0.43 -9.47 7.25
CA GLU A 82 -0.41 -9.27 8.43
C GLU A 82 -1.43 -8.15 8.20
N GLY A 83 -1.31 -7.44 7.07
CA GLY A 83 -2.15 -6.30 6.74
C GLY A 83 -1.76 -5.04 7.49
N VAL A 84 -0.51 -4.95 7.94
CA VAL A 84 0.06 -3.71 8.44
C VAL A 84 0.51 -2.88 7.25
N LEU A 85 0.09 -1.62 7.25
CA LEU A 85 0.44 -0.63 6.26
C LEU A 85 1.33 0.44 6.89
N ARG A 86 2.51 0.65 6.31
CA ARG A 86 3.41 1.74 6.67
C ARG A 86 3.32 2.86 5.66
N VAL A 87 3.14 4.09 6.12
CA VAL A 87 3.04 5.27 5.24
C VAL A 87 4.31 6.10 5.34
N SER A 88 5.09 6.18 4.25
CA SER A 88 6.28 7.02 4.20
C SER A 88 5.94 8.49 4.46
N GLY A 89 6.66 9.15 5.38
CA GLY A 89 6.43 10.53 5.78
C GLY A 89 5.39 10.73 6.89
N TRP A 90 4.76 9.65 7.35
CA TRP A 90 3.82 9.65 8.47
C TRP A 90 4.36 8.63 9.47
N GLY A 91 4.91 9.10 10.60
CA GLY A 91 5.64 8.26 11.56
C GLY A 91 4.79 7.23 12.32
N SER A 92 3.78 6.63 11.69
CA SER A 92 2.83 5.70 12.29
C SER A 92 2.41 4.63 11.30
N ASP A 93 2.34 3.39 11.78
CA ASP A 93 1.77 2.25 11.08
C ASP A 93 0.25 2.21 11.30
N VAL A 94 -0.49 1.62 10.36
CA VAL A 94 -1.94 1.41 10.46
C VAL A 94 -2.27 -0.03 10.04
N THR A 95 -3.34 -0.60 10.58
CA THR A 95 -3.76 -1.96 10.21
C THR A 95 -4.95 -1.91 9.27
N LEU A 96 -4.99 -2.78 8.27
CA LEU A 96 -6.13 -2.99 7.41
C LEU A 96 -7.21 -3.78 8.13
N ARG A 97 -8.48 -3.38 7.97
CA ARG A 97 -9.62 -4.14 8.50
C ARG A 97 -9.75 -5.51 7.84
N GLU A 98 -9.52 -5.58 6.53
CA GLU A 98 -9.67 -6.80 5.73
C GLU A 98 -8.46 -7.01 4.81
N PRO A 99 -7.29 -7.43 5.36
CA PRO A 99 -6.07 -7.61 4.58
C PRO A 99 -6.26 -8.57 3.39
N ALA A 100 -6.95 -9.69 3.61
CA ALA A 100 -7.19 -10.69 2.58
C ALA A 100 -7.99 -10.16 1.38
N ALA A 101 -8.97 -9.27 1.62
CA ALA A 101 -9.76 -8.66 0.55
C ALA A 101 -8.90 -7.73 -0.32
N VAL A 102 -7.99 -6.96 0.30
CA VAL A 102 -7.05 -6.10 -0.43
C VAL A 102 -6.13 -6.92 -1.32
N PHE A 103 -5.53 -7.99 -0.79
CA PHE A 103 -4.64 -8.85 -1.57
C PHE A 103 -5.37 -9.63 -2.67
N ALA A 104 -6.61 -10.08 -2.42
CA ALA A 104 -7.43 -10.73 -3.45
C ALA A 104 -7.71 -9.75 -4.61
N TRP A 105 -8.10 -8.52 -4.29
CA TRP A 105 -8.33 -7.47 -5.28
C TRP A 105 -7.05 -7.10 -6.05
N LEU A 106 -5.90 -7.00 -5.36
CA LEU A 106 -4.62 -6.75 -6.03
C LEU A 106 -4.27 -7.88 -6.99
N ALA A 107 -4.47 -9.14 -6.60
CA ALA A 107 -4.24 -10.29 -7.47
C ALA A 107 -5.13 -10.26 -8.72
N GLU A 108 -6.40 -9.87 -8.61
CA GLU A 108 -7.29 -9.67 -9.78
C GLU A 108 -6.77 -8.62 -10.76
N LYS A 109 -6.00 -7.63 -10.27
CA LYS A 109 -5.37 -6.59 -11.09
C LYS A 109 -3.97 -6.98 -11.59
N GLY A 110 -3.53 -8.20 -11.33
CA GLY A 110 -2.18 -8.69 -11.67
C GLY A 110 -1.09 -8.27 -10.68
N GLY A 111 -1.48 -7.77 -9.50
CA GLY A 111 -0.60 -7.50 -8.37
C GLY A 111 -0.39 -8.73 -7.47
N PRO A 112 0.25 -8.58 -6.30
CA PRO A 112 0.55 -9.71 -5.43
C PRO A 112 -0.71 -10.24 -4.73
N SER A 113 -0.77 -11.55 -4.59
CA SER A 113 -1.70 -12.28 -3.73
C SER A 113 -1.20 -12.36 -2.29
N LEU A 114 -2.08 -12.72 -1.36
CA LEU A 114 -1.72 -12.91 0.05
C LEU A 114 -0.73 -14.06 0.25
N ALA A 115 -0.79 -15.09 -0.61
CA ALA A 115 0.13 -16.23 -0.56
C ALA A 115 1.55 -15.87 -0.98
N GLU A 116 1.69 -14.92 -1.91
CA GLU A 116 3.00 -14.36 -2.31
C GLU A 116 3.53 -13.36 -1.28
N ALA A 117 2.67 -12.88 -0.38
CA ALA A 117 2.99 -11.91 0.66
C ALA A 117 3.30 -12.54 2.03
N ARG A 118 3.25 -13.87 2.18
CA ARG A 118 3.56 -14.62 3.42
C ARG A 118 4.95 -15.23 3.34
#